data_AF-A0A1A8G3E5-F1
#
_entry.id   AF-A0A1A8G3E5-F1
#
_cell.length_a   1.000
_cell.length_b   1.000
_cell.length_c   1.000
_cell.angle_alpha   90.00
_cell.angle_beta   90.00
_cell.angle_gamma   90.00
#
_symmetry.space_group_name_H-M   'P 1'
#
loop_
_entity.id
_entity.type
_entity.pdbx_description
1 polymer ?
#
loop_
_entity_poly.entity_id
_entity_poly.type
_entity_poly.pdbx_seq_one_letter_code
_entity_poly.pdbx_strand_id
1 'polypeptide(L)'
;MSTSLTVPVIDVQNDNFKELWPAMVVAIKTSSFIALDTELSGLGNRKSLLAESIEDRYKAICHAARSRSILSLGIACYKKLDHEAPDTYLVQVYNLTLLCSEEYIIEPQSVQFLVQHGFDFNKQYSHGIPYCKGNSKGEADDRGVHIRALFTELLRASKPLVLHNGLIDMAFLYQSFYAHLPDRLTTFTADLSEMFPAGVYDTKYVTEFELRLSASYLEYAYKKCYLDNSRRATSGSPETRVHLEFCQYAGHMSIYVDYRECPAVTTAEGLTDICQRFSAFGWCPNGTKCPLSHDTDLIILQDEKCKEDKRKKRKRQRDKKKRGEAAEVISDGAPQNKRQNMEVDEEGGTQGEQQEQRAEPQMDSNGNGKQDEGNGPCEDEAGSRNSETTGPAEESRTGVDDAERRKKADTGTHRAGFDAFMTGYIFAYSCVLTEEEVEAGSDAAERSWLPACNNKVYLSGKAAPLNVVKSTFSKSSKAHIQKMEMVWGGKK
;
A
#
# COMPACT_ATOMS: atom_id res chain seq x y z
N MET A 1 -19.22 22.75 0.67
CA MET A 1 -19.45 21.32 0.98
C MET A 1 -18.60 20.53 0.01
N SER A 2 -17.82 19.55 0.48
CA SER A 2 -17.00 18.71 -0.43
C SER A 2 -17.93 17.95 -1.37
N THR A 3 -17.60 17.86 -2.65
CA THR A 3 -18.35 17.07 -3.63
C THR A 3 -17.87 15.61 -3.53
N SER A 4 -18.79 14.65 -3.62
CA SER A 4 -18.41 13.25 -3.77
C SER A 4 -17.62 13.08 -5.08
N LEU A 5 -16.54 12.29 -5.01
CA LEU A 5 -15.71 11.97 -6.16
C LEU A 5 -15.87 10.49 -6.47
N THR A 6 -16.11 10.13 -7.73
CA THR A 6 -16.14 8.73 -8.15
C THR A 6 -14.86 8.42 -8.91
N VAL A 7 -14.08 7.48 -8.41
CA VAL A 7 -12.78 7.08 -8.96
C VAL A 7 -12.96 5.77 -9.74
N PRO A 8 -12.76 5.76 -11.06
CA PRO A 8 -12.76 4.53 -11.85
C PRO A 8 -11.44 3.76 -11.66
N VAL A 9 -11.55 2.51 -11.19
CA VAL A 9 -10.45 1.57 -11.04
C VAL A 9 -10.61 0.46 -12.07
N ILE A 10 -9.66 0.33 -13.00
CA ILE A 10 -9.69 -0.69 -14.06
C ILE A 10 -9.14 -2.00 -13.49
N ASP A 11 -9.98 -3.03 -13.41
CA ASP A 11 -9.61 -4.37 -13.02
C ASP A 11 -8.90 -5.09 -14.17
N VAL A 12 -7.64 -5.44 -13.97
CA VAL A 12 -6.82 -6.10 -14.99
C VAL A 12 -6.50 -7.51 -14.54
N GLN A 13 -6.86 -8.48 -15.39
CA GLN A 13 -6.80 -9.92 -15.17
C GLN A 13 -6.23 -10.59 -16.42
N ASN A 14 -5.92 -11.88 -16.34
CA ASN A 14 -5.27 -12.61 -17.42
C ASN A 14 -6.05 -12.61 -18.74
N ASP A 15 -7.38 -12.59 -18.69
CA ASP A 15 -8.27 -12.59 -19.85
C ASP A 15 -8.32 -11.24 -20.58
N ASN A 16 -8.18 -10.12 -19.87
CA ASN A 16 -8.20 -8.77 -20.43
C ASN A 16 -6.81 -8.07 -20.48
N PHE A 17 -5.76 -8.67 -19.90
CA PHE A 17 -4.43 -8.06 -19.78
C PHE A 17 -3.84 -7.69 -21.15
N LYS A 18 -4.04 -8.54 -22.16
CA LYS A 18 -3.56 -8.31 -23.53
C LYS A 18 -4.35 -7.23 -24.26
N GLU A 19 -5.65 -7.14 -24.01
CA GLU A 19 -6.51 -6.07 -24.55
C GLU A 19 -6.10 -4.71 -23.96
N LEU A 20 -5.89 -4.65 -22.64
CA LEU A 20 -5.58 -3.43 -21.91
C LEU A 20 -4.11 -3.00 -21.99
N TRP A 21 -3.23 -3.86 -22.49
CA TRP A 21 -1.79 -3.62 -22.58
C TRP A 21 -1.42 -2.27 -23.22
N PRO A 22 -1.91 -1.91 -24.43
CA PRO A 22 -1.54 -0.65 -25.05
C PRO A 22 -1.96 0.57 -24.22
N ALA A 23 -3.15 0.52 -23.60
CA ALA A 23 -3.65 1.59 -22.76
C ALA A 23 -2.78 1.79 -21.51
N MET A 24 -2.38 0.70 -20.84
CA MET A 24 -1.48 0.78 -19.67
C MET A 24 -0.12 1.36 -20.05
N VAL A 25 0.48 0.90 -21.16
CA VAL A 25 1.79 1.39 -21.61
C VAL A 25 1.73 2.88 -21.98
N VAL A 26 0.65 3.34 -22.62
CA VAL A 26 0.44 4.77 -22.93
C VAL A 26 0.27 5.59 -21.64
N ALA A 27 -0.54 5.12 -20.69
CA ALA A 27 -0.74 5.79 -19.40
C ALA A 27 0.59 5.95 -18.65
N ILE A 28 1.39 4.88 -18.57
CA ILE A 28 2.72 4.88 -17.94
C ILE A 28 3.67 5.87 -18.63
N LYS A 29 3.73 5.88 -19.96
CA LYS A 29 4.65 6.75 -20.72
C LYS A 29 4.28 8.23 -20.65
N THR A 30 2.98 8.52 -20.67
CA THR A 30 2.46 9.90 -20.74
C THR A 30 2.22 10.53 -19.38
N SER A 31 2.29 9.77 -18.28
CA SER A 31 2.17 10.31 -16.93
C SER A 31 3.29 11.30 -16.57
N SER A 32 2.99 12.17 -15.62
CA SER A 32 3.95 13.05 -14.96
C SER A 32 4.64 12.33 -13.79
N PHE A 33 3.90 11.49 -13.06
CA PHE A 33 4.43 10.56 -12.04
C PHE A 33 3.54 9.31 -11.95
N ILE A 34 4.06 8.26 -11.31
CA ILE A 34 3.37 6.98 -11.14
C ILE A 34 3.36 6.62 -9.65
N ALA A 35 2.17 6.35 -9.12
CA ALA A 35 2.00 5.81 -7.78
C ALA A 35 1.71 4.31 -7.84
N LEU A 36 2.35 3.54 -6.94
CA LEU A 36 2.19 2.09 -6.84
C LEU A 36 1.78 1.71 -5.42
N ASP A 37 1.14 0.55 -5.31
CA ASP A 37 0.82 -0.12 -4.04
C ASP A 37 0.66 -1.63 -4.28
N THR A 38 0.92 -2.47 -3.27
CA THR A 38 0.86 -3.94 -3.41
C THR A 38 0.07 -4.62 -2.31
N GLU A 39 -0.75 -5.61 -2.71
CA GLU A 39 -1.31 -6.59 -1.78
C GLU A 39 -0.44 -7.85 -1.77
N LEU A 40 -0.05 -8.29 -0.59
CA LEU A 40 0.97 -9.33 -0.40
C LEU A 40 0.39 -10.57 0.29
N SER A 41 0.91 -11.75 -0.04
CA SER A 41 0.49 -13.02 0.60
C SER A 41 0.89 -13.13 2.07
N GLY A 42 1.77 -12.23 2.51
CA GLY A 42 2.26 -12.13 3.87
C GLY A 42 3.44 -11.17 3.97
N LEU A 43 3.73 -10.72 5.18
CA LEU A 43 4.82 -9.78 5.47
C LEU A 43 5.97 -10.44 6.23
N GLY A 44 5.74 -11.58 6.87
CA GLY A 44 6.71 -12.24 7.73
C GLY A 44 6.68 -11.73 9.16
N ASN A 45 7.74 -12.01 9.92
CA ASN A 45 7.79 -11.69 11.35
C ASN A 45 7.85 -10.17 11.58
N ARG A 46 6.78 -9.62 12.17
CA ARG A 46 6.62 -8.19 12.48
C ARG A 46 7.74 -7.62 13.35
N LYS A 47 8.29 -8.40 14.30
CA LYS A 47 9.42 -7.97 15.15
C LYS A 47 10.66 -7.74 14.30
N SER A 48 10.94 -8.64 13.36
CA SER A 48 12.08 -8.55 12.45
C SER A 48 11.93 -7.39 11.45
N LEU A 49 10.72 -7.12 10.98
CA LEU A 49 10.41 -5.96 10.11
C LEU A 49 10.54 -4.61 10.82
N LEU A 50 10.54 -4.61 12.15
CA LEU A 50 10.71 -3.41 12.99
C LEU A 50 12.07 -3.37 13.68
N ALA A 51 13.01 -4.25 13.30
CA ALA A 51 14.33 -4.31 13.89
C ALA A 51 15.02 -2.94 13.93
N GLU A 52 15.74 -2.67 15.02
CA GLU A 52 16.49 -1.43 15.20
C GLU A 52 17.61 -1.29 14.18
N SER A 53 18.28 -2.39 13.82
CA SER A 53 19.24 -2.44 12.74
C SER A 53 18.53 -2.39 11.38
N ILE A 54 18.86 -1.40 10.55
CA ILE A 54 18.32 -1.28 9.19
C ILE A 54 18.73 -2.48 8.32
N GLU A 55 19.93 -3.01 8.54
CA GLU A 55 20.46 -4.15 7.78
C GLU A 55 19.69 -5.43 8.12
N ASP A 56 19.41 -5.67 9.40
CA ASP A 56 18.65 -6.87 9.80
C ASP A 56 17.18 -6.76 9.41
N ARG A 57 16.63 -5.54 9.46
CA ARG A 57 15.33 -5.23 8.88
C ARG A 57 15.30 -5.54 7.39
N TYR A 58 16.30 -5.10 6.64
CA TYR A 58 16.42 -5.37 5.20
C TYR A 58 16.53 -6.87 4.90
N LYS A 59 17.31 -7.64 5.67
CA LYS A 59 17.36 -9.10 5.55
C LYS A 59 16.00 -9.75 5.77
N ALA A 60 15.24 -9.29 6.76
CA ALA A 60 13.90 -9.78 7.02
C ALA A 60 12.94 -9.46 5.86
N ILE A 61 13.01 -8.25 5.31
CA ILE A 61 12.24 -7.84 4.11
C ILE A 61 12.63 -8.71 2.91
N CYS A 62 13.92 -8.96 2.70
CA CYS A 62 14.39 -9.84 1.63
C CYS A 62 13.86 -11.27 1.78
N HIS A 63 13.89 -11.81 2.99
CA HIS A 63 13.34 -13.12 3.27
C HIS A 63 11.84 -13.16 2.95
N ALA A 64 11.09 -12.15 3.37
CA ALA A 64 9.65 -12.03 3.07
C ALA A 64 9.41 -11.98 1.56
N ALA A 65 10.05 -11.05 0.84
CA ALA A 65 9.89 -10.87 -0.60
C ALA A 65 10.28 -12.11 -1.43
N ARG A 66 11.30 -12.87 -1.00
CA ARG A 66 11.74 -14.11 -1.66
C ARG A 66 10.73 -15.25 -1.49
N SER A 67 10.06 -15.32 -0.34
CA SER A 67 9.22 -16.48 0.04
C SER A 67 7.71 -16.24 -0.12
N ARG A 68 7.25 -15.00 -0.11
CA ARG A 68 5.84 -14.60 -0.30
C ARG A 68 5.62 -14.05 -1.72
N SER A 69 4.38 -13.86 -2.13
CA SER A 69 4.00 -13.36 -3.46
C SER A 69 3.25 -12.03 -3.39
N ILE A 70 3.24 -11.32 -4.52
CA ILE A 70 2.34 -10.20 -4.77
C ILE A 70 1.05 -10.79 -5.33
N LEU A 71 -0.06 -10.52 -4.66
CA LEU A 71 -1.40 -10.97 -5.04
C LEU A 71 -2.11 -9.96 -5.94
N SER A 72 -1.88 -8.67 -5.70
CA SER A 72 -2.40 -7.58 -6.53
C SER A 72 -1.41 -6.43 -6.58
N LEU A 73 -1.33 -5.78 -7.74
CA LEU A 73 -0.52 -4.57 -7.97
C LEU A 73 -1.43 -3.43 -8.40
N GLY A 74 -1.37 -2.34 -7.64
CA GLY A 74 -2.00 -1.06 -7.97
C GLY A 74 -1.06 -0.18 -8.78
N ILE A 75 -1.56 0.41 -9.86
CA ILE A 75 -0.84 1.39 -10.66
C ILE A 75 -1.76 2.59 -10.88
N ALA A 76 -1.38 3.75 -10.35
CA ALA A 76 -2.07 5.01 -10.63
C ALA A 76 -1.14 5.95 -11.41
N CYS A 77 -1.50 6.23 -12.65
CA CYS A 77 -0.79 7.14 -13.54
C CYS A 77 -1.42 8.53 -13.45
N TYR A 78 -0.64 9.53 -13.02
CA TYR A 78 -1.07 10.92 -12.91
C TYR A 78 -0.40 11.74 -14.01
N LYS A 79 -1.18 12.25 -14.96
CA LYS A 79 -0.71 13.11 -16.05
C LYS A 79 -1.18 14.55 -15.82
N LYS A 80 -0.26 15.48 -15.56
CA LYS A 80 -0.56 16.92 -15.50
C LYS A 80 -1.05 17.40 -16.87
N LEU A 81 -2.15 18.15 -16.91
CA LEU A 81 -2.74 18.70 -18.11
C LEU A 81 -2.31 20.16 -18.27
N ASP A 82 -1.47 20.43 -19.27
CA ASP A 82 -0.91 21.78 -19.49
C ASP A 82 -1.92 22.79 -20.08
N HIS A 83 -3.04 22.30 -20.60
CA HIS A 83 -4.07 23.11 -21.27
C HIS A 83 -5.31 23.41 -20.39
N GLU A 84 -5.36 22.86 -19.19
CA GLU A 84 -6.46 23.02 -18.24
C GLU A 84 -6.06 23.98 -17.11
N ALA A 85 -6.90 24.09 -16.07
CA ALA A 85 -6.55 24.80 -14.85
C ALA A 85 -5.21 24.28 -14.26
N PRO A 86 -4.41 25.13 -13.61
CA PRO A 86 -3.18 24.69 -12.95
C PRO A 86 -3.47 23.52 -12.00
N ASP A 87 -2.54 22.55 -11.98
CA ASP A 87 -2.62 21.36 -11.14
C ASP A 87 -3.84 20.46 -11.39
N THR A 88 -4.30 20.45 -12.65
CA THR A 88 -5.21 19.44 -13.17
C THR A 88 -4.47 18.20 -13.63
N TYR A 89 -4.91 17.04 -13.15
CA TYR A 89 -4.34 15.73 -13.49
C TYR A 89 -5.39 14.84 -14.13
N LEU A 90 -5.09 14.30 -15.31
CA LEU A 90 -5.75 13.12 -15.83
C LEU A 90 -5.20 11.89 -15.10
N VAL A 91 -6.09 11.15 -14.42
CA VAL A 91 -5.71 10.00 -13.60
C VAL A 91 -6.27 8.71 -14.21
N GLN A 92 -5.39 7.72 -14.35
CA GLN A 92 -5.77 6.37 -14.78
C GLN A 92 -5.29 5.36 -13.74
N VAL A 93 -6.22 4.61 -13.18
CA VAL A 93 -5.98 3.68 -12.07
C VAL A 93 -6.22 2.25 -12.54
N TYR A 94 -5.24 1.38 -12.32
CA TYR A 94 -5.28 -0.03 -12.67
C TYR A 94 -5.07 -0.89 -11.42
N ASN A 95 -5.87 -1.94 -11.27
CA ASN A 95 -5.69 -2.97 -10.26
C ASN A 95 -5.41 -4.31 -10.95
N LEU A 96 -4.15 -4.72 -10.99
CA LEU A 96 -3.72 -5.96 -11.63
C LEU A 96 -3.81 -7.12 -10.63
N THR A 97 -4.67 -8.10 -10.91
CA THR A 97 -4.72 -9.34 -10.14
C THR A 97 -3.64 -10.29 -10.64
N LEU A 98 -2.76 -10.74 -9.74
CA LEU A 98 -1.53 -11.48 -10.09
C LEU A 98 -1.54 -12.89 -9.49
N LEU A 99 -0.87 -13.82 -10.16
CA LEU A 99 -0.69 -15.18 -9.68
C LEU A 99 0.77 -15.62 -9.84
N CYS A 100 1.44 -15.85 -8.72
CA CYS A 100 2.81 -16.38 -8.72
C CYS A 100 2.78 -17.85 -9.19
N SER A 101 3.57 -18.16 -10.22
CA SER A 101 3.67 -19.52 -10.78
C SER A 101 4.64 -20.43 -10.03
N GLU A 102 5.41 -19.88 -9.10
CA GLU A 102 6.30 -20.63 -8.20
C GLU A 102 5.62 -20.88 -6.85
N GLU A 103 6.13 -21.84 -6.07
CA GLU A 103 5.69 -22.05 -4.68
C GLU A 103 5.91 -20.78 -3.83
N TYR A 104 4.91 -20.43 -3.02
CA TYR A 104 4.98 -19.28 -2.11
C TYR A 104 4.24 -19.55 -0.80
N ILE A 105 4.66 -18.84 0.23
CA ILE A 105 4.06 -18.90 1.56
C ILE A 105 2.87 -17.93 1.63
N ILE A 106 1.79 -18.38 2.26
CA ILE A 106 0.61 -17.59 2.59
C ILE A 106 0.50 -17.49 4.10
N GLU A 107 0.31 -16.28 4.61
CA GLU A 107 0.08 -16.03 6.04
C GLU A 107 -1.42 -15.91 6.31
N PRO A 108 -2.02 -16.79 7.15
CA PRO A 108 -3.46 -16.81 7.38
C PRO A 108 -4.03 -15.47 7.85
N GLN A 109 -3.32 -14.73 8.71
CA GLN A 109 -3.75 -13.43 9.19
C GLN A 109 -3.83 -12.39 8.05
N SER A 110 -2.85 -12.40 7.15
CA SER A 110 -2.79 -11.50 5.99
C SER A 110 -3.93 -11.81 5.01
N VAL A 111 -4.17 -13.09 4.72
CA VAL A 111 -5.30 -13.49 3.88
C VAL A 111 -6.64 -13.19 4.51
N GLN A 112 -6.81 -13.44 5.81
CA GLN A 112 -8.04 -13.10 6.52
C GLN A 112 -8.32 -11.59 6.46
N PHE A 113 -7.28 -10.77 6.62
CA PHE A 113 -7.38 -9.32 6.46
C PHE A 113 -7.82 -8.95 5.04
N LEU A 114 -7.20 -9.53 4.00
CA LEU A 114 -7.57 -9.26 2.60
C LEU A 114 -9.01 -9.67 2.28
N VAL A 115 -9.45 -10.85 2.75
CA VAL A 115 -10.85 -11.31 2.59
C VAL A 115 -11.83 -10.35 3.27
N GLN A 116 -11.50 -9.88 4.49
CA GLN A 116 -12.33 -8.90 5.19
C GLN A 116 -12.43 -7.57 4.43
N HIS A 117 -11.44 -7.26 3.60
CA HIS A 117 -11.43 -6.05 2.76
C HIS A 117 -11.90 -6.29 1.31
N GLY A 118 -12.51 -7.45 1.04
CA GLY A 118 -13.16 -7.75 -0.24
C GLY A 118 -12.22 -8.28 -1.32
N PHE A 119 -11.01 -8.74 -0.98
CA PHE A 119 -10.15 -9.43 -1.93
C PHE A 119 -10.75 -10.78 -2.34
N ASP A 120 -10.89 -11.01 -3.64
CA ASP A 120 -11.44 -12.24 -4.20
C ASP A 120 -10.33 -13.22 -4.62
N PHE A 121 -10.05 -14.19 -3.74
CA PHE A 121 -9.08 -15.24 -4.02
C PHE A 121 -9.54 -16.22 -5.11
N ASN A 122 -10.85 -16.44 -5.29
CA ASN A 122 -11.33 -17.29 -6.38
C ASN A 122 -10.97 -16.66 -7.72
N LYS A 123 -11.25 -15.36 -7.85
CA LYS A 123 -10.86 -14.55 -9.02
C LYS A 123 -9.35 -14.54 -9.23
N GLN A 124 -8.57 -14.46 -8.16
CA GLN A 124 -7.10 -14.54 -8.26
C GLN A 124 -6.62 -15.88 -8.83
N TYR A 125 -7.08 -17.00 -8.29
CA TYR A 125 -6.64 -18.32 -8.74
C TYR A 125 -7.20 -18.69 -10.13
N SER A 126 -8.36 -18.17 -10.52
CA SER A 126 -8.97 -18.44 -11.83
C SER A 126 -8.46 -17.52 -12.95
N HIS A 127 -8.22 -16.25 -12.66
CA HIS A 127 -7.92 -15.21 -13.67
C HIS A 127 -6.67 -14.37 -13.35
N GLY A 128 -5.87 -14.71 -12.34
CA GLY A 128 -4.65 -13.97 -12.03
C GLY A 128 -3.61 -14.04 -13.15
N ILE A 129 -2.96 -12.90 -13.42
CA ILE A 129 -1.90 -12.80 -14.44
C ILE A 129 -0.68 -13.57 -13.93
N PRO A 130 -0.23 -14.61 -14.65
CA PRO A 130 0.87 -15.45 -14.19
C PRO A 130 2.21 -14.71 -14.22
N TYR A 131 3.07 -14.97 -13.23
CA TYR A 131 4.43 -14.44 -13.20
C TYR A 131 5.41 -15.32 -12.42
N CYS A 132 6.70 -15.21 -12.76
CA CYS A 132 7.81 -15.86 -12.07
C CYS A 132 8.75 -14.83 -11.44
N LYS A 133 9.33 -15.17 -10.30
CA LYS A 133 10.19 -14.29 -9.50
C LYS A 133 11.65 -14.36 -9.96
N GLY A 134 12.43 -13.38 -9.50
CA GLY A 134 13.88 -13.39 -9.60
C GLY A 134 14.40 -13.10 -10.99
N ASN A 135 15.52 -13.75 -11.33
CA ASN A 135 16.16 -13.59 -12.63
C ASN A 135 15.45 -14.48 -13.65
N SER A 136 14.95 -13.88 -14.73
CA SER A 136 14.29 -14.64 -15.81
C SER A 136 15.23 -15.70 -16.37
N LYS A 137 14.70 -16.89 -16.69
CA LYS A 137 15.41 -17.91 -17.47
C LYS A 137 15.41 -17.49 -18.96
N GLY A 138 16.29 -16.56 -19.35
CA GLY A 138 16.65 -16.29 -20.75
C GLY A 138 16.15 -14.98 -21.37
N GLU A 139 16.81 -14.60 -22.47
CA GLU A 139 16.70 -13.36 -23.27
C GLU A 139 15.35 -13.15 -24.01
N ALA A 140 14.36 -14.01 -23.78
CA ALA A 140 13.07 -13.99 -24.48
C ALA A 140 12.01 -13.05 -23.85
N ASP A 141 12.31 -12.42 -22.71
CA ASP A 141 11.36 -11.73 -21.82
C ASP A 141 11.15 -10.23 -22.18
N ASP A 142 11.69 -9.74 -23.30
CA ASP A 142 11.68 -8.31 -23.63
C ASP A 142 10.67 -7.95 -24.74
N ARG A 143 10.09 -8.97 -25.41
CA ARG A 143 9.10 -8.83 -26.49
C ARG A 143 7.89 -9.71 -26.19
N GLY A 144 7.06 -9.27 -25.25
CA GLY A 144 5.86 -9.99 -24.84
C GLY A 144 4.89 -9.13 -24.05
N VAL A 145 3.68 -9.66 -23.87
CA VAL A 145 2.64 -9.09 -23.01
C VAL A 145 2.64 -9.90 -21.71
N HIS A 146 3.44 -9.49 -20.75
CA HIS A 146 3.52 -10.08 -19.40
C HIS A 146 3.92 -9.02 -18.38
N ILE A 147 3.65 -9.28 -17.09
CA ILE A 147 3.84 -8.27 -16.03
C ILE A 147 5.29 -7.77 -15.91
N ARG A 148 6.28 -8.62 -16.16
CA ARG A 148 7.70 -8.24 -16.14
C ARG A 148 8.05 -7.22 -17.23
N ALA A 149 7.49 -7.39 -18.44
CA ALA A 149 7.64 -6.42 -19.51
C ALA A 149 6.91 -5.11 -19.19
N LEU A 150 5.77 -5.15 -18.50
CA LEU A 150 5.08 -3.94 -18.04
C LEU A 150 5.92 -3.17 -17.03
N PHE A 151 6.55 -3.88 -16.08
CA PHE A 151 7.50 -3.28 -15.14
C PHE A 151 8.72 -2.69 -15.87
N THR A 152 9.24 -3.36 -16.90
CA THR A 152 10.27 -2.80 -17.77
C THR A 152 9.81 -1.51 -18.46
N GLU A 153 8.59 -1.46 -18.99
CA GLU A 153 8.03 -0.23 -19.58
C GLU A 153 7.91 0.90 -18.56
N LEU A 154 7.59 0.59 -17.30
CA LEU A 154 7.60 1.55 -16.18
C LEU A 154 9.00 2.13 -15.95
N LEU A 155 10.05 1.30 -15.92
CA LEU A 155 11.44 1.76 -15.81
C LEU A 155 11.89 2.60 -17.01
N ARG A 156 11.50 2.18 -18.23
CA ARG A 156 11.80 2.91 -19.49
C ARG A 156 11.14 4.30 -19.52
N ALA A 157 9.98 4.46 -18.89
CA ALA A 157 9.27 5.73 -18.83
C ALA A 157 9.99 6.76 -17.94
N SER A 158 10.86 6.31 -17.02
CA SER A 158 11.70 7.16 -16.16
C SER A 158 10.91 8.26 -15.46
N LYS A 159 9.74 7.91 -14.93
CA LYS A 159 8.86 8.79 -14.17
C LYS A 159 9.18 8.74 -12.68
N PRO A 160 8.92 9.83 -11.92
CA PRO A 160 8.96 9.78 -10.46
C PRO A 160 8.09 8.64 -9.95
N LEU A 161 8.65 7.82 -9.05
CA LEU A 161 7.94 6.73 -8.38
C LEU A 161 7.41 7.22 -7.04
N VAL A 162 6.12 7.06 -6.82
CA VAL A 162 5.44 7.46 -5.58
C VAL A 162 4.89 6.22 -4.88
N LEU A 163 5.17 6.09 -3.59
CA LEU A 163 4.71 4.99 -2.74
C LEU A 163 4.25 5.54 -1.38
N HIS A 164 3.58 4.71 -0.57
CA HIS A 164 3.27 5.04 0.82
C HIS A 164 3.88 3.98 1.74
N ASN A 165 4.89 4.33 2.54
CA ASN A 165 5.67 3.36 3.34
C ASN A 165 6.32 2.26 2.46
N GLY A 166 6.82 2.67 1.29
CA GLY A 166 7.05 1.80 0.13
C GLY A 166 8.27 0.89 0.15
N LEU A 167 9.00 0.79 1.27
CA LEU A 167 10.23 -0.02 1.34
C LEU A 167 9.96 -1.50 1.05
N ILE A 168 8.85 -2.03 1.59
CA ILE A 168 8.45 -3.41 1.40
C ILE A 168 7.97 -3.61 -0.05
N ASP A 169 7.10 -2.73 -0.54
CA ASP A 169 6.61 -2.76 -1.93
C ASP A 169 7.77 -2.80 -2.94
N MET A 170 8.75 -1.90 -2.79
CA MET A 170 9.92 -1.90 -3.67
C MET A 170 10.71 -3.20 -3.62
N ALA A 171 10.88 -3.80 -2.45
CA ALA A 171 11.58 -5.08 -2.33
C ALA A 171 10.81 -6.22 -3.02
N PHE A 172 9.48 -6.26 -2.87
CA PHE A 172 8.62 -7.23 -3.54
C PHE A 172 8.58 -7.02 -5.05
N LEU A 173 8.45 -5.78 -5.52
CA LEU A 173 8.51 -5.41 -6.95
C LEU A 173 9.86 -5.81 -7.56
N TYR A 174 10.96 -5.51 -6.87
CA TYR A 174 12.30 -5.90 -7.30
C TYR A 174 12.41 -7.43 -7.41
N GLN A 175 12.05 -8.16 -6.35
CA GLN A 175 12.14 -9.62 -6.33
C GLN A 175 11.20 -10.30 -7.33
N SER A 176 10.02 -9.73 -7.57
CA SER A 176 8.99 -10.36 -8.39
C SER A 176 9.18 -10.05 -9.88
N PHE A 177 9.49 -8.81 -10.23
CA PHE A 177 9.44 -8.37 -11.63
C PHE A 177 10.80 -7.96 -12.19
N TYR A 178 11.80 -7.73 -11.33
CA TYR A 178 13.11 -7.28 -11.75
C TYR A 178 14.17 -8.38 -11.66
N ALA A 179 14.71 -8.66 -10.49
CA ALA A 179 15.83 -9.56 -10.32
C ALA A 179 15.84 -10.16 -8.91
N HIS A 180 16.73 -11.12 -8.63
CA HIS A 180 16.95 -11.53 -7.24
C HIS A 180 17.47 -10.35 -6.41
N LEU A 181 16.84 -10.13 -5.25
CA LEU A 181 17.23 -9.07 -4.33
C LEU A 181 18.71 -9.18 -3.93
N PRO A 182 19.46 -8.06 -3.94
CA PRO A 182 20.84 -8.04 -3.43
C PRO A 182 20.89 -8.38 -1.94
N ASP A 183 21.94 -9.06 -1.48
CA ASP A 183 22.06 -9.42 -0.06
C ASP A 183 22.40 -8.23 0.85
N ARG A 184 22.91 -7.13 0.28
CA ARG A 184 23.29 -5.92 1.01
C ARG A 184 22.34 -4.78 0.68
N LEU A 185 21.87 -4.08 1.72
CA LEU A 185 21.01 -2.91 1.59
C LEU A 185 21.66 -1.84 0.69
N THR A 186 22.96 -1.62 0.84
CA THR A 186 23.69 -0.60 0.07
C THR A 186 23.78 -0.89 -1.43
N THR A 187 23.69 -2.16 -1.84
CA THR A 187 23.58 -2.54 -3.26
C THR A 187 22.15 -2.36 -3.74
N PHE A 188 21.15 -2.71 -2.92
CA PHE A 188 19.74 -2.49 -3.25
C PHE A 188 19.41 -1.00 -3.41
N THR A 189 19.87 -0.12 -2.53
CA THR A 189 19.63 1.33 -2.66
C THR A 189 20.36 1.92 -3.87
N ALA A 190 21.53 1.40 -4.22
CA ALA A 190 22.24 1.78 -5.44
C ALA A 190 21.44 1.38 -6.69
N ASP A 191 20.97 0.12 -6.74
CA ASP A 191 20.14 -0.38 -7.84
C ASP A 191 18.85 0.46 -7.96
N LEU A 192 18.11 0.70 -6.87
CA LEU A 192 16.91 1.53 -6.87
C LEU A 192 17.16 2.97 -7.36
N SER A 193 18.26 3.60 -6.92
CA SER A 193 18.59 4.96 -7.35
C SER A 193 18.87 5.05 -8.85
N GLU A 194 19.42 3.98 -9.43
CA GLU A 194 19.63 3.86 -10.86
C GLU A 194 18.38 3.37 -11.59
N MET A 195 17.44 2.68 -10.96
CA MET A 195 16.17 2.27 -11.59
C MET A 195 15.20 3.44 -11.78
N PHE A 196 15.20 4.39 -10.84
CA PHE A 196 14.25 5.51 -10.77
C PHE A 196 15.00 6.85 -10.77
N PRO A 197 15.52 7.29 -11.93
CA PRO A 197 16.39 8.48 -12.01
C PRO A 197 15.63 9.79 -11.73
N ALA A 198 14.31 9.78 -11.94
CA ALA A 198 13.43 10.90 -11.61
C ALA A 198 13.01 10.97 -10.13
N GLY A 199 13.53 10.05 -9.29
CA GLY A 199 13.34 10.06 -7.85
C GLY A 199 12.26 9.11 -7.35
N VAL A 200 12.42 8.69 -6.08
CA VAL A 200 11.46 7.92 -5.30
C VAL A 200 10.91 8.80 -4.18
N TYR A 201 9.59 8.84 -4.05
CA TYR A 201 8.87 9.66 -3.08
C TYR A 201 7.97 8.80 -2.20
N ASP A 202 8.20 8.85 -0.89
CA ASP A 202 7.38 8.15 0.09
C ASP A 202 6.40 9.13 0.76
N THR A 203 5.12 8.99 0.44
CA THR A 203 4.07 9.89 0.95
C THR A 203 3.84 9.77 2.46
N LYS A 204 4.24 8.66 3.08
CA LYS A 204 4.25 8.57 4.56
C LYS A 204 5.32 9.48 5.15
N TYR A 205 6.48 9.57 4.52
CA TYR A 205 7.51 10.53 4.88
C TYR A 205 7.03 11.97 4.65
N VAL A 206 6.45 12.26 3.49
CA VAL A 206 5.90 13.59 3.16
C VAL A 206 4.86 14.02 4.21
N THR A 207 3.91 13.17 4.53
CA THR A 207 2.82 13.51 5.46
C THR A 207 3.28 13.70 6.90
N GLU A 208 4.26 12.92 7.37
CA GLU A 208 4.76 13.04 8.74
C GLU A 208 5.75 14.19 8.92
N PHE A 209 6.67 14.40 7.98
CA PHE A 209 7.78 15.35 8.14
C PHE A 209 7.53 16.71 7.47
N GLU A 210 6.91 16.72 6.29
CA GLU A 210 6.62 17.94 5.54
C GLU A 210 5.28 18.53 5.99
N LEU A 211 4.18 17.78 5.81
CA LEU A 211 2.83 18.26 6.14
C LEU A 211 2.51 18.24 7.65
N ARG A 212 3.29 17.48 8.44
CA ARG A 212 3.12 17.33 9.91
C ARG A 212 1.70 16.98 10.32
N LEU A 213 1.11 16.02 9.60
CA LEU A 213 -0.20 15.47 9.91
C LEU A 213 -0.20 14.77 11.28
N SER A 214 -1.37 14.64 11.92
CA SER A 214 -1.43 14.01 13.26
C SER A 214 -1.19 12.50 13.19
N ALA A 215 -1.67 11.87 12.12
CA ALA A 215 -1.42 10.48 11.76
C ALA A 215 -0.97 10.40 10.29
N SER A 216 -0.29 9.31 9.93
CA SER A 216 0.34 9.12 8.61
C SER A 216 0.02 7.77 7.98
N TYR A 217 -1.04 7.08 8.42
CA TYR A 217 -1.57 5.94 7.66
C TYR A 217 -2.36 6.46 6.45
N LEU A 218 -2.36 5.66 5.38
CA LEU A 218 -2.78 6.08 4.05
C LEU A 218 -4.17 6.72 4.02
N GLU A 219 -5.17 6.06 4.60
CA GLU A 219 -6.55 6.54 4.61
C GLU A 219 -6.69 7.91 5.29
N TYR A 220 -6.09 8.10 6.47
CA TYR A 220 -6.11 9.39 7.17
C TYR A 220 -5.40 10.47 6.36
N ALA A 221 -4.22 10.16 5.84
CA ALA A 221 -3.44 11.13 5.06
C ALA A 221 -4.22 11.58 3.82
N TYR A 222 -4.82 10.64 3.10
CA TYR A 222 -5.64 10.92 1.92
C TYR A 222 -6.88 11.75 2.28
N LYS A 223 -7.71 11.28 3.23
CA LYS A 223 -8.93 11.99 3.65
C LYS A 223 -8.63 13.39 4.15
N LYS A 224 -7.53 13.58 4.88
CA LYS A 224 -7.08 14.89 5.35
C LYS A 224 -6.69 15.81 4.19
N CYS A 225 -5.87 15.34 3.25
CA CYS A 225 -5.48 16.11 2.06
C CYS A 225 -6.71 16.47 1.20
N TYR A 226 -7.62 15.51 0.99
CA TYR A 226 -8.84 15.69 0.22
C TYR A 226 -9.79 16.72 0.85
N LEU A 227 -9.95 16.67 2.19
CA LEU A 227 -10.73 17.64 2.95
C LEU A 227 -10.14 19.05 2.84
N ASP A 228 -8.83 19.20 3.01
CA ASP A 228 -8.17 20.49 2.91
C ASP A 228 -8.25 21.08 1.50
N ASN A 229 -8.05 20.25 0.47
CA ASN A 229 -8.23 20.62 -0.93
C ASN A 229 -9.68 21.08 -1.21
N SER A 230 -10.68 20.38 -0.65
CA SER A 230 -12.10 20.74 -0.78
C SER A 230 -12.44 22.07 -0.09
N ARG A 231 -11.84 22.35 1.08
CA ARG A 231 -12.08 23.61 1.81
C ARG A 231 -11.50 24.80 1.07
N ARG A 232 -10.33 24.65 0.44
CA ARG A 232 -9.72 25.68 -0.43
C ARG A 232 -10.64 26.08 -1.59
N ALA A 233 -11.45 25.16 -2.12
CA ALA A 233 -12.43 25.50 -3.17
C ALA A 233 -13.54 26.46 -2.70
N THR A 234 -13.80 26.55 -1.39
CA THR A 234 -14.91 27.35 -0.84
C THR A 234 -14.48 28.76 -0.40
N SER A 235 -13.17 29.02 -0.28
CA SER A 235 -12.62 30.29 0.25
C SER A 235 -12.42 31.41 -0.78
N GLY A 236 -12.78 31.19 -2.06
CA GLY A 236 -12.78 32.23 -3.10
C GLY A 236 -11.41 32.65 -3.65
N SER A 237 -10.32 32.04 -3.19
CA SER A 237 -8.97 32.20 -3.77
C SER A 237 -8.77 31.19 -4.92
N PRO A 238 -8.54 31.61 -6.18
CA PRO A 238 -8.54 30.70 -7.33
C PRO A 238 -7.31 29.81 -7.50
N GLU A 239 -6.20 30.01 -6.79
CA GLU A 239 -4.91 29.78 -7.48
C GLU A 239 -4.19 28.44 -7.28
N THR A 240 -4.58 27.55 -6.37
CA THR A 240 -3.80 26.30 -6.20
C THR A 240 -4.60 25.21 -5.50
N ARG A 241 -5.22 24.34 -6.29
CA ARG A 241 -5.90 23.13 -5.81
C ARG A 241 -5.62 21.99 -6.76
N VAL A 242 -5.66 20.76 -6.24
CA VAL A 242 -5.61 19.57 -7.09
C VAL A 242 -6.97 19.39 -7.76
N HIS A 243 -6.96 19.33 -9.09
CA HIS A 243 -8.10 18.93 -9.90
C HIS A 243 -7.83 17.55 -10.49
N LEU A 244 -8.82 16.67 -10.46
CA LEU A 244 -8.71 15.34 -11.06
C LEU A 244 -9.72 15.22 -12.19
N GLU A 245 -9.24 14.68 -13.31
CA GLU A 245 -10.04 14.21 -14.42
C GLU A 245 -9.82 12.72 -14.62
N PHE A 246 -10.85 12.05 -15.13
CA PHE A 246 -10.79 10.62 -15.42
C PHE A 246 -11.25 10.36 -16.85
N CYS A 247 -10.65 9.35 -17.48
CA CYS A 247 -11.17 8.84 -18.74
C CYS A 247 -12.60 8.33 -18.57
N GLN A 248 -13.42 8.50 -19.60
CA GLN A 248 -14.73 7.88 -19.67
C GLN A 248 -14.60 6.46 -20.24
N TYR A 249 -15.06 5.48 -19.49
CA TYR A 249 -15.06 4.08 -19.89
C TYR A 249 -16.48 3.68 -20.31
N ALA A 250 -16.72 3.59 -21.60
CA ALA A 250 -18.03 3.26 -22.18
C ALA A 250 -18.02 1.88 -22.87
N GLY A 251 -19.22 1.35 -23.11
CA GLY A 251 -19.40 0.09 -23.84
C GLY A 251 -18.79 -1.10 -23.11
N HIS A 252 -18.13 -2.00 -23.85
CA HIS A 252 -17.54 -3.22 -23.30
C HIS A 252 -16.50 -2.94 -22.21
N MET A 253 -15.82 -1.78 -22.23
CA MET A 253 -14.80 -1.47 -21.23
C MET A 253 -15.38 -1.26 -19.83
N SER A 254 -16.64 -0.87 -19.69
CA SER A 254 -17.22 -0.60 -18.37
C SER A 254 -17.38 -1.87 -17.51
N ILE A 255 -17.32 -3.05 -18.12
CA ILE A 255 -17.51 -4.34 -17.40
C ILE A 255 -16.37 -4.63 -16.42
N TYR A 256 -15.18 -4.09 -16.68
CA TYR A 256 -14.00 -4.27 -15.85
C TYR A 256 -13.58 -2.98 -15.14
N VAL A 257 -14.47 -1.99 -15.05
CA VAL A 257 -14.21 -0.76 -14.30
C VAL A 257 -15.06 -0.77 -13.04
N ASP A 258 -14.38 -0.73 -11.91
CA ASP A 258 -14.99 -0.58 -10.59
C ASP A 258 -15.02 0.92 -10.23
N TYR A 259 -16.21 1.49 -10.09
CA TYR A 259 -16.41 2.90 -9.76
C TYR A 259 -16.50 3.07 -8.26
N ARG A 260 -15.43 3.60 -7.66
CA ARG A 260 -15.30 3.77 -6.21
C ARG A 260 -15.77 5.16 -5.80
N GLU A 261 -16.78 5.22 -4.94
CA GLU A 261 -17.23 6.48 -4.35
C GLU A 261 -16.29 6.89 -3.21
N CYS A 262 -15.76 8.10 -3.31
CA CYS A 262 -15.10 8.83 -2.23
C CYS A 262 -16.14 9.79 -1.64
N PRO A 263 -16.82 9.41 -0.54
CA PRO A 263 -17.79 10.28 0.09
C PRO A 263 -17.12 11.57 0.57
N ALA A 264 -17.88 12.66 0.51
CA ALA A 264 -17.48 13.90 1.15
C ALA A 264 -17.41 13.67 2.67
N VAL A 265 -16.39 14.21 3.32
CA VAL A 265 -16.25 14.17 4.79
C VAL A 265 -17.52 14.71 5.43
N THR A 266 -18.30 13.83 6.04
CA THR A 266 -19.54 14.19 6.73
C THR A 266 -19.24 14.55 8.19
N THR A 267 -19.82 15.65 8.67
CA THR A 267 -19.90 15.91 10.11
C THR A 267 -20.97 15.00 10.69
N ALA A 268 -20.60 13.79 11.13
CA ALA A 268 -21.53 12.97 11.88
C ALA A 268 -21.85 13.66 13.21
N GLU A 269 -23.10 14.07 13.37
CA GLU A 269 -23.64 14.59 14.62
C GLU A 269 -23.87 13.40 15.58
N GLY A 270 -22.82 13.05 16.31
CA GLY A 270 -22.87 12.01 17.33
C GLY A 270 -21.53 11.92 18.06
N LEU A 271 -21.52 12.21 19.36
CA LEU A 271 -20.34 12.03 20.21
C LEU A 271 -20.11 10.55 20.48
N THR A 272 -19.58 9.82 19.50
CA THR A 272 -18.98 8.50 19.75
C THR A 272 -17.52 8.68 20.11
N ASP A 273 -17.10 8.13 21.24
CA ASP A 273 -15.71 8.16 21.65
C ASP A 273 -14.82 7.47 20.62
N ILE A 274 -13.76 8.17 20.20
CA ILE A 274 -12.81 7.70 19.18
C ILE A 274 -11.83 6.71 19.79
N CYS A 275 -11.55 5.63 19.05
CA CYS A 275 -10.49 4.69 19.38
C CYS A 275 -9.12 5.35 19.22
N GLN A 276 -8.45 5.64 20.34
CA GLN A 276 -7.14 6.31 20.33
C GLN A 276 -6.06 5.49 19.59
N ARG A 277 -6.11 4.15 19.68
CA ARG A 277 -5.15 3.28 18.98
C ARG A 277 -5.36 3.32 17.46
N PHE A 278 -6.61 3.23 17.02
CA PHE A 278 -6.94 3.36 15.60
C PHE A 278 -6.63 4.77 15.08
N SER A 279 -6.96 5.80 15.84
CA SER A 279 -6.64 7.20 15.51
C SER A 279 -5.14 7.42 15.27
N ALA A 280 -4.28 6.82 16.09
CA ALA A 280 -2.84 7.00 15.95
C ALA A 280 -2.21 6.14 14.85
N PHE A 281 -2.71 4.92 14.62
CA PHE A 281 -2.00 3.89 13.84
C PHE A 281 -2.79 3.32 12.66
N GLY A 282 -4.08 3.62 12.52
CA GLY A 282 -4.98 3.01 11.53
C GLY A 282 -5.29 1.53 11.82
N TRP A 283 -4.98 1.04 13.03
CA TRP A 283 -5.19 -0.35 13.41
C TRP A 283 -5.58 -0.51 14.87
N CYS A 284 -6.45 -1.49 15.14
CA CYS A 284 -6.98 -1.82 16.46
C CYS A 284 -7.12 -3.35 16.59
N PRO A 285 -6.67 -3.97 17.70
CA PRO A 285 -6.78 -5.42 17.88
C PRO A 285 -8.23 -5.91 17.94
N ASN A 286 -9.15 -5.06 18.39
CA ASN A 286 -10.58 -5.38 18.43
C ASN A 286 -11.25 -5.29 17.06
N GLY A 287 -10.58 -4.73 16.04
CA GLY A 287 -11.09 -4.59 14.68
C GLY A 287 -12.51 -4.04 14.64
N THR A 288 -13.39 -4.69 13.88
CA THR A 288 -14.82 -4.34 13.77
C THR A 288 -15.63 -4.56 15.05
N LYS A 289 -15.07 -5.25 16.05
CA LYS A 289 -15.68 -5.46 17.38
C LYS A 289 -15.28 -4.36 18.39
N CYS A 290 -14.54 -3.34 17.97
CA CYS A 290 -14.17 -2.25 18.87
C CYS A 290 -15.43 -1.46 19.28
N PRO A 291 -15.64 -1.19 20.59
CA PRO A 291 -16.78 -0.38 21.03
C PRO A 291 -16.62 1.12 20.75
N LEU A 292 -15.41 1.54 20.36
CA LEU A 292 -15.06 2.92 20.05
C LEU A 292 -15.08 3.14 18.53
N SER A 293 -15.30 4.38 18.11
CA SER A 293 -15.35 4.74 16.69
C SER A 293 -13.98 4.62 16.02
N HIS A 294 -13.98 3.99 14.85
CA HIS A 294 -12.86 3.94 13.89
C HIS A 294 -13.09 4.88 12.69
N ASP A 295 -14.09 5.76 12.77
CA ASP A 295 -14.41 6.68 11.68
C ASP A 295 -13.28 7.71 11.49
N THR A 296 -12.54 7.56 10.39
CA THR A 296 -11.41 8.42 10.02
C THR A 296 -11.81 9.89 9.86
N ASP A 297 -13.04 10.18 9.40
CA ASP A 297 -13.52 11.55 9.22
C ASP A 297 -13.71 12.22 10.59
N LEU A 298 -14.34 11.51 11.54
CA LEU A 298 -14.47 11.98 12.92
C LEU A 298 -13.11 12.19 13.60
N ILE A 299 -12.16 11.27 13.36
CA ILE A 299 -10.79 11.39 13.87
C ILE A 299 -10.12 12.67 13.37
N ILE A 300 -10.20 12.94 12.06
CA ILE A 300 -9.62 14.14 11.44
C ILE A 300 -10.22 15.42 12.05
N LEU A 301 -11.55 15.49 12.16
CA LEU A 301 -12.24 16.67 12.70
C LEU A 301 -11.88 16.92 14.18
N GLN A 302 -11.78 15.87 14.99
CA GLN A 302 -11.39 15.97 16.40
C GLN A 302 -9.94 16.46 16.54
N ASP A 303 -9.01 15.95 15.72
CA ASP A 303 -7.62 16.36 15.71
C ASP A 303 -7.44 17.84 15.35
N GLU A 304 -8.18 18.33 14.34
CA GLU A 304 -8.17 19.73 13.93
C GLU A 304 -8.65 20.64 15.06
N LYS A 305 -9.77 20.29 15.69
CA LYS A 305 -10.33 21.03 16.82
C LYS A 305 -9.33 21.10 17.98
N CYS A 306 -8.70 19.97 18.32
CA CYS A 306 -7.68 19.90 19.37
C CYS A 306 -6.45 20.76 19.04
N LYS A 307 -6.00 20.78 17.78
CA LYS A 307 -4.91 21.64 17.32
C LYS A 307 -5.28 23.12 17.41
N GLU A 308 -6.50 23.49 17.00
CA GLU A 308 -6.99 24.86 17.07
C GLU A 308 -7.11 25.37 18.51
N ASP A 309 -7.64 24.55 19.43
CA ASP A 309 -7.77 24.89 20.83
C ASP A 309 -6.40 25.09 21.50
N LYS A 310 -5.43 24.23 21.20
CA LYS A 310 -4.03 24.40 21.64
C LYS A 310 -3.44 25.71 21.11
N ARG A 311 -3.70 26.06 19.84
CA ARG A 311 -3.24 27.33 19.23
C ARG A 311 -3.89 28.54 19.89
N LYS A 312 -5.21 28.51 20.14
CA LYS A 312 -5.95 29.56 20.87
C LYS A 312 -5.42 29.73 22.30
N LYS A 313 -5.16 28.63 23.02
CA LYS A 313 -4.58 28.65 24.37
C LYS A 313 -3.19 29.29 24.38
N ARG A 314 -2.29 28.89 23.45
CA ARG A 314 -0.95 29.49 23.30
C ARG A 314 -1.02 30.99 22.97
N LYS A 315 -1.95 31.42 22.10
CA LYS A 315 -2.17 32.84 21.79
C LYS A 315 -2.59 33.63 23.03
N ARG A 316 -3.58 33.13 23.78
CA ARG A 316 -4.04 33.74 25.06
C ARG A 316 -2.90 33.88 26.06
N GLN A 317 -2.04 32.86 26.21
CA GLN A 317 -0.89 32.91 27.11
C GLN A 317 0.16 33.95 26.66
N ARG A 318 0.44 34.04 25.36
CA ARG A 318 1.35 35.07 24.81
C ARG A 318 0.81 36.48 25.07
N ASP A 319 -0.50 36.67 24.96
CA ASP A 319 -1.15 37.95 25.21
C ASP A 319 -1.15 38.32 26.70
N LYS A 320 -1.35 37.35 27.61
CA LYS A 320 -1.18 37.54 29.06
C LYS A 320 0.25 37.92 29.44
N LYS A 321 1.25 37.22 28.87
CA LYS A 321 2.67 37.53 29.07
C LYS A 321 3.03 38.95 28.59
N LYS A 322 2.42 39.42 27.49
CA LYS A 322 2.58 40.81 27.01
C LYS A 322 1.93 41.86 27.92
N ARG A 323 0.90 41.48 28.69
CA ARG A 323 0.17 42.37 29.62
C ARG A 323 0.78 42.42 31.03
N GLY A 324 1.87 41.70 31.29
CA GLY A 324 2.53 41.68 32.60
C GLY A 324 1.82 40.81 33.65
N GLU A 325 0.87 39.96 33.24
CA GLU A 325 0.19 39.02 34.13
C GLU A 325 1.03 37.75 34.33
N ALA A 326 1.00 37.17 35.54
CA ALA A 326 1.75 35.96 35.87
C ALA A 326 1.36 34.81 34.91
N ALA A 327 2.32 34.34 34.13
CA ALA A 327 2.14 33.19 33.26
C ALA A 327 2.17 31.91 34.10
N GLU A 328 1.14 31.09 34.01
CA GLU A 328 1.19 29.72 34.54
C GLU A 328 2.31 28.95 33.81
N VAL A 329 3.27 28.46 34.59
CA VAL A 329 4.33 27.56 34.12
C VAL A 329 3.73 26.17 34.02
N ILE A 330 3.67 25.62 32.80
CA ILE A 330 3.47 24.19 32.60
C ILE A 330 4.60 23.71 31.70
N SER A 331 5.22 22.60 32.09
CA SER A 331 6.24 21.88 31.34
C SER A 331 5.71 21.52 29.96
N ASP A 332 6.41 21.96 28.91
CA ASP A 332 6.32 21.35 27.58
C ASP A 332 6.96 19.95 27.69
N GLY A 333 6.23 19.01 28.28
CA GLY A 333 6.45 17.61 27.98
C GLY A 333 6.03 17.39 26.53
N ALA A 334 6.92 16.83 25.72
CA ALA A 334 6.54 16.17 24.47
C ALA A 334 5.27 15.33 24.72
N PRO A 335 4.34 15.20 23.75
CA PRO A 335 3.09 14.49 24.00
C PRO A 335 3.41 13.12 24.61
N GLN A 336 3.01 12.93 25.88
CA GLN A 336 3.27 11.68 26.63
C GLN A 336 2.59 10.46 25.98
N ASN A 337 1.84 10.67 24.89
CA ASN A 337 1.17 9.63 24.11
C ASN A 337 1.85 9.29 22.77
N LYS A 338 3.04 9.81 22.44
CA LYS A 338 3.93 9.10 21.51
C LYS A 338 4.70 8.06 22.31
N ARG A 339 4.05 6.94 22.64
CA ARG A 339 4.80 5.71 22.92
C ARG A 339 5.61 5.41 21.66
N GLN A 340 6.92 5.65 21.72
CA GLN A 340 7.84 4.88 20.89
C GLN A 340 7.64 3.44 21.33
N ASN A 341 7.46 2.55 20.37
CA ASN A 341 7.14 1.13 20.50
C ASN A 341 5.64 0.83 20.33
N MET A 342 5.39 0.23 19.17
CA MET A 342 4.37 -0.78 19.00
C MET A 342 4.61 -1.83 20.08
N GLU A 343 3.76 -1.90 21.10
CA GLU A 343 3.84 -2.96 22.11
C GLU A 343 3.78 -4.31 21.40
N VAL A 344 4.82 -5.10 21.65
CA VAL A 344 4.86 -6.52 21.36
C VAL A 344 3.91 -7.15 22.36
N ASP A 345 2.75 -7.64 21.92
CA ASP A 345 1.96 -8.52 22.76
C ASP A 345 2.68 -9.87 22.83
N GLU A 346 3.00 -10.28 24.06
CA GLU A 346 3.38 -11.65 24.40
C GLU A 346 2.17 -12.56 24.17
N GLU A 347 2.36 -13.60 23.37
CA GLU A 347 1.37 -14.66 23.23
C GLU A 347 1.18 -15.33 24.60
N GLY A 348 -0.07 -15.40 25.05
CA GLY A 348 -0.48 -16.11 26.24
C GLY A 348 -0.19 -17.60 26.11
N GLY A 349 0.99 -18.01 26.56
CA GLY A 349 1.33 -19.39 26.87
C GLY A 349 1.00 -19.66 28.34
N THR A 350 -0.04 -20.44 28.58
CA THR A 350 -0.40 -20.95 29.90
C THR A 350 0.80 -21.69 30.49
N GLN A 351 1.25 -21.25 31.66
CA GLN A 351 2.30 -21.88 32.44
C GLN A 351 1.86 -23.29 32.84
N GLY A 352 2.57 -24.29 32.32
CA GLY A 352 2.70 -25.61 32.92
C GLY A 352 4.16 -25.77 33.33
N GLU A 353 4.46 -25.48 34.60
CA GLU A 353 5.75 -25.77 35.20
C GLU A 353 5.99 -27.28 35.14
N GLN A 354 7.09 -27.70 34.52
CA GLN A 354 7.82 -28.87 34.98
C GLN A 354 9.31 -28.71 34.69
N GLN A 355 10.02 -28.70 35.80
CA GLN A 355 11.44 -28.55 36.01
C GLN A 355 12.10 -29.89 35.62
N GLU A 356 13.07 -29.90 34.71
CA GLU A 356 13.93 -31.08 34.60
C GLU A 356 15.39 -30.73 34.32
N GLN A 357 16.21 -31.21 35.24
CA GLN A 357 17.64 -31.07 35.30
C GLN A 357 18.32 -32.00 34.31
N ARG A 358 19.49 -31.53 33.87
CA ARG A 358 20.46 -32.22 33.03
C ARG A 358 20.97 -33.51 33.68
N ALA A 359 20.88 -34.65 32.99
CA ALA A 359 21.80 -35.79 33.12
C ALA A 359 21.72 -36.70 31.89
N GLU A 360 22.84 -36.89 31.18
CA GLU A 360 23.08 -38.10 30.37
C GLU A 360 23.45 -39.25 31.33
N PRO A 361 23.19 -40.53 30.97
CA PRO A 361 24.25 -41.31 30.31
C PRO A 361 23.79 -42.36 29.27
N GLN A 362 24.82 -42.94 28.65
CA GLN A 362 24.94 -43.90 27.56
C GLN A 362 24.28 -45.29 27.72
N MET A 363 24.06 -45.90 26.54
CA MET A 363 24.13 -47.33 26.17
C MET A 363 23.23 -48.36 26.87
N ASP A 364 22.37 -49.04 26.09
CA ASP A 364 22.55 -50.48 25.85
C ASP A 364 21.75 -51.02 24.65
N SER A 365 22.31 -52.09 24.09
CA SER A 365 22.01 -52.81 22.85
C SER A 365 21.00 -53.96 23.00
N ASN A 366 20.17 -54.18 21.97
CA ASN A 366 19.61 -55.46 21.45
C ASN A 366 18.38 -55.11 20.58
N GLY A 367 18.08 -55.68 19.41
CA GLY A 367 18.54 -56.89 18.70
C GLY A 367 17.31 -57.61 18.12
N ASN A 368 17.24 -57.74 16.78
CA ASN A 368 16.32 -58.58 15.95
C ASN A 368 14.80 -58.28 15.95
N GLY A 369 14.05 -58.39 14.84
CA GLY A 369 14.35 -58.81 13.46
C GLY A 369 13.06 -59.01 12.62
N LYS A 370 13.23 -59.02 11.27
CA LYS A 370 12.40 -59.62 10.17
C LYS A 370 10.97 -59.09 9.93
N GLN A 371 10.69 -58.47 8.77
CA GLN A 371 10.25 -59.05 7.47
C GLN A 371 8.90 -59.80 7.54
N ASP A 372 7.86 -59.29 6.87
CA ASP A 372 7.29 -59.96 5.68
C ASP A 372 6.32 -59.07 4.87
N GLU A 373 6.25 -59.35 3.57
CA GLU A 373 5.36 -58.76 2.55
C GLU A 373 3.94 -59.36 2.57
N GLY A 374 2.97 -58.73 1.89
CA GLY A 374 1.70 -59.39 1.60
C GLY A 374 0.59 -58.54 0.99
N ASN A 375 0.46 -58.64 -0.34
CA ASN A 375 -0.60 -58.16 -1.24
C ASN A 375 -2.06 -58.26 -0.76
N GLY A 376 -2.88 -57.30 -1.21
CA GLY A 376 -4.01 -57.60 -2.11
C GLY A 376 -5.44 -57.57 -1.53
N PRO A 377 -6.48 -57.36 -2.38
CA PRO A 377 -7.59 -56.44 -2.13
C PRO A 377 -8.99 -57.11 -2.07
N CYS A 378 -10.01 -56.37 -1.65
CA CYS A 378 -11.43 -56.75 -1.84
C CYS A 378 -12.31 -55.52 -2.18
N GLU A 379 -12.73 -55.43 -3.44
CA GLU A 379 -14.08 -54.99 -3.88
C GLU A 379 -15.06 -56.16 -3.54
N ASP A 380 -16.38 -56.13 -3.49
CA ASP A 380 -17.51 -55.30 -3.92
C ASP A 380 -18.74 -55.82 -3.12
N GLU A 381 -19.86 -55.10 -3.09
CA GLU A 381 -21.23 -55.67 -3.29
C GLU A 381 -22.33 -54.62 -3.03
N ALA A 382 -23.36 -54.71 -3.86
CA ALA A 382 -24.33 -53.67 -4.18
C ALA A 382 -25.63 -53.77 -3.38
N GLY A 383 -26.46 -52.71 -3.43
CA GLY A 383 -27.81 -52.72 -2.91
C GLY A 383 -28.65 -51.50 -3.32
N SER A 384 -29.26 -51.58 -4.50
CA SER A 384 -30.15 -50.57 -5.11
C SER A 384 -31.54 -50.49 -4.45
N ARG A 385 -32.16 -49.30 -4.43
CA ARG A 385 -33.61 -49.08 -4.65
C ARG A 385 -33.95 -47.61 -4.99
N ASN A 386 -34.60 -47.46 -6.14
CA ASN A 386 -35.06 -46.24 -6.81
C ASN A 386 -36.25 -45.54 -6.13
N SER A 387 -36.43 -44.23 -6.38
CA SER A 387 -37.62 -43.70 -7.07
C SER A 387 -37.40 -42.25 -7.54
N GLU A 388 -37.52 -42.04 -8.86
CA GLU A 388 -37.68 -40.73 -9.51
C GLU A 388 -39.15 -40.26 -9.42
N THR A 389 -39.38 -38.95 -9.48
CA THR A 389 -40.37 -38.33 -10.38
C THR A 389 -40.15 -36.83 -10.51
N THR A 390 -40.39 -36.38 -11.74
CA THR A 390 -40.14 -35.10 -12.40
C THR A 390 -41.24 -34.03 -12.21
N GLY A 391 -40.84 -32.76 -12.20
CA GLY A 391 -41.57 -31.69 -12.93
C GLY A 391 -41.84 -30.34 -12.22
N PRO A 392 -42.02 -29.24 -12.97
CA PRO A 392 -41.38 -27.94 -12.72
C PRO A 392 -42.30 -26.85 -12.13
N ALA A 393 -41.71 -25.78 -11.57
CA ALA A 393 -42.42 -24.51 -11.36
C ALA A 393 -41.45 -23.31 -11.42
N GLU A 394 -41.83 -22.34 -12.25
CA GLU A 394 -41.19 -21.05 -12.49
C GLU A 394 -41.38 -20.04 -11.34
N GLU A 395 -40.37 -19.17 -11.22
CA GLU A 395 -40.35 -17.76 -10.79
C GLU A 395 -41.27 -17.22 -9.68
N SER A 396 -40.63 -16.63 -8.65
CA SER A 396 -41.02 -15.30 -8.15
C SER A 396 -39.85 -14.61 -7.46
N ARG A 397 -39.48 -13.44 -7.99
CA ARG A 397 -38.46 -12.52 -7.52
C ARG A 397 -38.85 -11.88 -6.17
N THR A 398 -37.88 -11.72 -5.26
CA THR A 398 -37.85 -10.60 -4.31
C THR A 398 -36.44 -10.00 -4.29
N GLY A 399 -36.20 -9.08 -5.22
CA GLY A 399 -34.96 -8.31 -5.36
C GLY A 399 -34.90 -7.10 -4.43
N VAL A 400 -34.91 -7.33 -3.11
CA VAL A 400 -34.79 -6.24 -2.12
C VAL A 400 -33.64 -6.46 -1.13
N ASP A 401 -33.18 -7.70 -0.91
CA ASP A 401 -32.17 -7.99 0.12
C ASP A 401 -30.71 -7.78 -0.30
N ASP A 402 -30.41 -7.71 -1.60
CA ASP A 402 -29.02 -7.58 -2.08
C ASP A 402 -28.51 -6.12 -2.03
N ALA A 403 -29.43 -5.15 -1.99
CA ALA A 403 -29.11 -3.73 -1.88
C ALA A 403 -28.83 -3.29 -0.43
N GLU A 404 -29.44 -3.95 0.56
CA GLU A 404 -29.18 -3.65 1.98
C GLU A 404 -27.90 -4.30 2.50
N ARG A 405 -27.51 -5.46 1.97
CA ARG A 405 -26.22 -6.08 2.30
C ARG A 405 -25.02 -5.26 1.83
N ARG A 406 -25.18 -4.45 0.78
CA ARG A 406 -24.17 -3.48 0.30
C ARG A 406 -24.04 -2.23 1.19
N LYS A 407 -25.00 -1.95 2.07
CA LYS A 407 -25.05 -0.69 2.85
C LYS A 407 -24.46 -0.76 4.26
N LYS A 408 -23.95 -1.91 4.72
CA LYS A 408 -23.44 -2.09 6.09
C LYS A 408 -21.99 -2.57 6.21
N ALA A 409 -21.22 -2.46 5.13
CA ALA A 409 -19.81 -2.78 5.16
C ALA A 409 -19.04 -1.73 4.33
N ASP A 410 -18.57 -0.68 5.01
CA ASP A 410 -17.54 0.25 4.50
C ASP A 410 -16.16 -0.44 4.42
N THR A 411 -16.16 -1.74 4.10
CA THR A 411 -15.03 -2.67 4.24
C THR A 411 -14.35 -2.92 2.89
N GLY A 412 -14.42 -1.99 1.95
CA GLY A 412 -13.87 -2.16 0.60
C GLY A 412 -12.59 -1.36 0.33
N THR A 413 -12.03 -0.67 1.32
CA THR A 413 -11.03 0.40 1.10
C THR A 413 -9.63 -0.08 0.73
N HIS A 414 -9.24 -1.31 1.11
CA HIS A 414 -7.90 -1.84 0.82
C HIS A 414 -7.90 -2.64 -0.48
N ARG A 415 -7.64 -1.94 -1.57
CA ARG A 415 -7.38 -2.50 -2.89
C ARG A 415 -6.18 -1.77 -3.44
N ALA A 416 -5.13 -2.52 -3.79
CA ALA A 416 -3.91 -1.99 -4.38
C ALA A 416 -4.14 -0.82 -5.36
N GLY A 417 -5.05 -0.96 -6.34
CA GLY A 417 -5.33 0.12 -7.29
C GLY A 417 -5.82 1.42 -6.64
N PHE A 418 -6.76 1.32 -5.70
CA PHE A 418 -7.30 2.47 -4.99
C PHE A 418 -6.31 3.04 -3.97
N ASP A 419 -5.52 2.18 -3.32
CA ASP A 419 -4.43 2.60 -2.42
C ASP A 419 -3.31 3.34 -3.18
N ALA A 420 -2.96 2.89 -4.38
CA ALA A 420 -2.08 3.59 -5.30
C ALA A 420 -2.65 4.95 -5.73
N PHE A 421 -3.97 5.03 -5.98
CA PHE A 421 -4.65 6.30 -6.25
C PHE A 421 -4.54 7.26 -5.06
N MET A 422 -4.89 6.84 -3.84
CA MET A 422 -4.79 7.65 -2.63
C MET A 422 -3.35 8.15 -2.41
N THR A 423 -2.37 7.26 -2.61
CA THR A 423 -0.94 7.57 -2.57
C THR A 423 -0.58 8.69 -3.55
N GLY A 424 -0.97 8.55 -4.81
CA GLY A 424 -0.70 9.58 -5.82
C GLY A 424 -1.40 10.91 -5.53
N TYR A 425 -2.60 10.89 -4.95
CA TYR A 425 -3.34 12.09 -4.59
C TYR A 425 -2.62 12.89 -3.49
N ILE A 426 -2.13 12.21 -2.44
CA ILE A 426 -1.35 12.84 -1.37
C ILE A 426 -0.11 13.53 -1.95
N PHE A 427 0.57 12.88 -2.89
CA PHE A 427 1.74 13.44 -3.55
C PHE A 427 1.39 14.66 -4.39
N ALA A 428 0.37 14.58 -5.26
CA ALA A 428 -0.10 15.71 -6.05
C ALA A 428 -0.46 16.91 -5.16
N TYR A 429 -1.23 16.68 -4.10
CA TYR A 429 -1.62 17.72 -3.15
C TYR A 429 -0.40 18.36 -2.47
N SER A 430 0.58 17.55 -2.07
CA SER A 430 1.81 18.05 -1.44
C SER A 430 2.61 18.92 -2.39
N CYS A 431 2.69 18.56 -3.68
CA CYS A 431 3.40 19.36 -4.68
C CYS A 431 2.77 20.75 -4.86
N VAL A 432 1.44 20.80 -4.95
CA VAL A 432 0.67 22.07 -5.03
C VAL A 432 1.00 22.99 -3.84
N LEU A 433 1.05 22.44 -2.62
CA LEU A 433 1.39 23.22 -1.43
C LEU A 433 2.80 23.79 -1.46
N THR A 434 3.77 23.04 -1.98
CA THR A 434 5.16 23.50 -2.05
C THR A 434 5.41 24.50 -3.18
N GLU A 435 4.66 24.42 -4.29
CA GLU A 435 4.76 25.42 -5.36
C GLU A 435 4.29 26.81 -4.88
N GLU A 436 3.29 26.89 -4.00
CA GLU A 436 2.84 28.14 -3.34
C GLU A 436 3.96 28.81 -2.51
N GLU A 437 4.79 28.02 -1.81
CA GLU A 437 5.86 28.57 -0.97
C GLU A 437 7.02 29.15 -1.79
N VAL A 438 7.22 28.66 -3.02
CA VAL A 438 8.35 29.02 -3.90
C VAL A 438 8.01 30.19 -4.83
N GLU A 439 6.78 30.31 -5.34
CA GLU A 439 6.38 31.46 -6.19
C GLU A 439 6.40 32.81 -5.45
N ALA A 440 6.56 32.82 -4.12
CA ALA A 440 6.91 34.01 -3.35
C ALA A 440 8.37 34.49 -3.52
N GLY A 441 9.22 33.77 -4.29
CA GLY A 441 10.61 34.16 -4.54
C GLY A 441 11.33 33.36 -5.63
N SER A 442 11.35 33.93 -6.86
CA SER A 442 12.28 33.68 -7.99
C SER A 442 11.93 32.64 -9.09
N ASP A 443 12.62 32.80 -10.23
CA ASP A 443 12.30 32.33 -11.59
C ASP A 443 12.15 30.81 -11.77
N ALA A 444 11.18 30.46 -12.60
CA ALA A 444 10.79 29.10 -12.99
C ALA A 444 11.81 28.44 -13.93
N ALA A 445 12.77 27.70 -13.38
CA ALA A 445 13.61 26.77 -14.13
C ALA A 445 13.72 25.43 -13.40
N GLU A 446 13.32 24.34 -14.08
CA GLU A 446 13.30 22.94 -13.64
C GLU A 446 12.66 22.68 -12.27
N ARG A 447 11.31 22.57 -12.27
CA ARG A 447 10.53 22.17 -11.09
C ARG A 447 10.88 20.72 -10.71
N SER A 448 11.77 20.57 -9.74
CA SER A 448 12.02 19.30 -9.06
C SER A 448 10.86 19.02 -8.09
N TRP A 449 10.23 17.85 -8.23
CA TRP A 449 9.15 17.45 -7.33
C TRP A 449 9.68 17.36 -5.89
N LEU A 450 9.00 18.02 -4.95
CA LEU A 450 9.31 18.00 -3.50
C LEU A 450 10.80 17.77 -3.19
N PRO A 451 11.70 18.73 -3.46
CA PRO A 451 13.14 18.49 -3.40
C PRO A 451 13.62 18.00 -2.03
N ALA A 452 12.95 18.44 -0.96
CA ALA A 452 13.21 18.02 0.41
C ALA A 452 12.88 16.55 0.69
N CYS A 453 12.01 15.93 -0.11
CA CYS A 453 11.52 14.55 0.05
C CYS A 453 12.11 13.57 -0.98
N ASN A 454 12.82 14.06 -1.99
CA ASN A 454 13.38 13.22 -3.05
C ASN A 454 14.30 12.13 -2.47
N ASN A 455 14.08 10.88 -2.89
CA ASN A 455 14.84 9.69 -2.50
C ASN A 455 14.89 9.43 -0.99
N LYS A 456 13.87 9.89 -0.25
CA LYS A 456 13.72 9.63 1.19
C LYS A 456 12.54 8.69 1.44
N VAL A 457 12.86 7.46 1.85
CA VAL A 457 11.88 6.41 2.13
C VAL A 457 11.60 6.34 3.62
N TYR A 458 10.34 6.24 3.99
CA TYR A 458 9.92 6.22 5.38
C TYR A 458 10.40 4.95 6.09
N LEU A 459 10.80 5.08 7.36
CA LEU A 459 11.23 3.96 8.19
C LEU A 459 10.46 3.96 9.50
N SER A 460 9.50 3.05 9.62
CA SER A 460 8.72 2.87 10.84
C SER A 460 9.63 2.68 12.06
N GLY A 461 9.41 3.46 13.12
CA GLY A 461 10.19 3.43 14.36
C GLY A 461 11.56 4.11 14.29
N LYS A 462 11.89 4.85 13.22
CA LYS A 462 13.15 5.58 13.09
C LYS A 462 12.90 7.07 12.81
N ALA A 463 13.76 7.93 13.36
CA ALA A 463 13.66 9.38 13.19
C ALA A 463 14.21 9.87 11.84
N ALA A 464 15.06 9.07 11.19
CA ALA A 464 15.66 9.39 9.90
C ALA A 464 15.13 8.45 8.80
N PRO A 465 14.95 8.94 7.57
CA PRO A 465 14.55 8.11 6.44
C PRO A 465 15.70 7.23 5.93
N LEU A 466 15.36 6.23 5.12
CA LEU A 466 16.32 5.55 4.26
C LEU A 466 16.57 6.42 3.02
N ASN A 467 17.83 6.73 2.73
CA ASN A 467 18.20 7.48 1.52
C ASN A 467 18.43 6.50 0.37
N VAL A 468 17.67 6.65 -0.72
CA VAL A 468 17.83 5.88 -1.96
C VAL A 468 18.89 6.55 -2.82
N VAL A 469 20.16 6.25 -2.51
CA VAL A 469 21.30 6.83 -3.21
C VAL A 469 22.38 5.79 -3.47
N LYS A 470 23.08 5.94 -4.60
CA LYS A 470 24.30 5.21 -4.89
C LYS A 470 25.49 5.91 -4.24
N SER A 471 26.06 5.27 -3.22
CA SER A 471 27.32 5.70 -2.59
C SER A 471 28.51 5.42 -3.52
N THR A 472 29.60 6.18 -3.37
CA THR A 472 30.89 5.95 -4.04
C THR A 472 31.49 4.58 -3.75
N PHE A 473 31.14 3.98 -2.60
CA PHE A 473 31.61 2.67 -2.17
C PHE A 473 30.65 1.52 -2.52
N SER A 474 29.43 1.85 -2.99
CA SER A 474 28.41 0.87 -3.35
C SER A 474 28.51 0.51 -4.83
N LYS A 475 28.52 -0.79 -5.10
CA LYS A 475 28.40 -1.32 -6.46
C LYS A 475 26.97 -1.81 -6.67
N SER A 476 26.41 -1.46 -7.84
CA SER A 476 25.15 -2.00 -8.32
C SER A 476 25.28 -3.52 -8.57
N SER A 477 24.18 -4.26 -8.50
CA SER A 477 24.20 -5.71 -8.72
C SER A 477 24.49 -6.05 -10.19
N LYS A 478 25.10 -7.22 -10.43
CA LYS A 478 25.44 -7.65 -11.81
C LYS A 478 24.19 -7.78 -12.69
N ALA A 479 23.11 -8.35 -12.14
CA ALA A 479 21.84 -8.50 -12.83
C ALA A 479 21.22 -7.13 -13.15
N HIS A 480 21.32 -6.17 -12.23
CA HIS A 480 20.90 -4.80 -12.47
C HIS A 480 21.67 -4.15 -13.61
N ILE A 481 23.00 -4.24 -13.64
CA ILE A 481 23.82 -3.64 -14.71
C ILE A 481 23.40 -4.17 -16.09
N GLN A 482 23.23 -5.49 -16.21
CA GLN A 482 22.79 -6.13 -17.46
C GLN A 482 21.40 -5.67 -17.87
N LYS A 483 20.46 -5.59 -16.92
CA LYS A 483 19.10 -5.12 -17.19
C LYS A 483 19.08 -3.66 -17.60
N MET A 484 19.77 -2.77 -16.91
CA MET A 484 19.78 -1.34 -17.24
C MET A 484 20.40 -1.06 -18.61
N GLU A 485 21.38 -1.87 -19.05
CA GLU A 485 21.87 -1.83 -20.43
C GLU A 485 20.77 -2.18 -21.45
N MET A 486 19.91 -3.15 -21.16
CA MET A 486 18.74 -3.47 -22.01
C MET A 486 17.65 -2.40 -21.95
N VAL A 487 17.40 -1.83 -20.77
CA VAL A 487 16.33 -0.82 -20.57
C VAL A 487 16.71 0.51 -21.22
N TRP A 488 17.97 0.95 -21.12
CA TRP A 488 18.41 2.29 -21.54
C TRP A 488 19.56 2.32 -22.55
N GLY A 489 20.28 1.23 -22.77
CA GLY A 489 21.46 1.19 -23.64
C GLY A 489 21.17 1.42 -25.12
N GLY A 490 19.90 1.32 -25.55
CA GLY A 490 19.47 1.67 -26.91
C GLY A 490 19.29 3.17 -27.18
N LYS A 491 19.48 4.05 -26.19
CA LYS A 491 19.42 5.52 -26.34
C LYS A 491 20.82 6.15 -26.44
N LYS A 492 21.64 5.68 -27.40
CA LYS A 492 22.86 6.38 -27.81
C LYS A 492 22.75 6.87 -29.23
#